data_AF-A0A420HM93-F1
#
_entry.id   AF-A0A420HM93-F1
#
_cell.length_a   1.000
_cell.length_b   1.000
_cell.length_c   1.000
_cell.angle_alpha   90.00
_cell.angle_beta   90.00
_cell.angle_gamma   90.00
#
_symmetry.space_group_name_H-M   'P 1'
#
loop_
_entity.id
_entity.type
_entity.pdbx_description
1 polymer ?
#
loop_
_entity_poly.entity_id
_entity_poly.type
_entity_poly.pdbx_seq_one_letter_code
_entity_poly.pdbx_strand_id
1 'polypeptide(L)'
;MSVAQSLSQTYKIGVEMPCSGCAGAITRVLGKLEGLESFNVSLENQIATVVTRDDSVTFDAVLKTIQKTGKKVVSGEANGKSMSIAVEPEKTE
;
A
#
# COMPACT_ATOMS: atom_id res chain seq x y z
N MET A 1 25.75 -0.65 14.26
CA MET A 1 25.07 -1.29 13.11
C MET A 1 23.77 -1.86 13.64
N SER A 2 22.75 -1.04 13.85
CA SER A 2 21.79 -0.51 12.86
C SER A 2 20.56 -1.43 12.77
N VAL A 3 19.62 -1.07 13.64
CA VAL A 3 18.17 -1.33 13.68
C VAL A 3 17.68 -2.78 13.68
N ALA A 4 17.16 -3.18 14.85
CA ALA A 4 16.10 -4.17 14.95
C ALA A 4 14.93 -3.71 14.06
N GLN A 5 14.80 -4.28 12.87
CA GLN A 5 13.57 -4.20 12.12
C GLN A 5 12.70 -5.37 12.54
N SER A 6 11.84 -5.09 13.51
CA SER A 6 10.59 -5.81 13.70
C SER A 6 9.98 -6.06 12.32
N LEU A 7 9.58 -7.29 12.02
CA LEU A 7 9.17 -7.76 10.68
C LEU A 7 7.98 -7.00 10.06
N SER A 8 7.36 -6.07 10.79
CA SER A 8 6.20 -5.32 10.32
C SER A 8 6.59 -4.10 9.49
N GLN A 9 6.07 -4.04 8.26
CA GLN A 9 6.32 -2.94 7.32
C GLN A 9 5.07 -2.09 7.15
N THR A 10 5.22 -0.77 7.18
CA THR A 10 4.13 0.18 6.95
C THR A 10 4.24 0.82 5.58
N TYR A 11 3.19 0.70 4.77
CA TYR A 11 3.05 1.29 3.45
C TYR A 11 1.99 2.38 3.47
N LYS A 12 2.29 3.56 2.93
CA LYS A 12 1.32 4.62 2.70
C LYS A 12 1.21 4.87 1.21
N ILE A 13 0.00 4.81 0.69
CA ILE A 13 -0.27 4.94 -0.74
C ILE A 13 -1.31 6.03 -0.90
N GLY A 14 -0.93 7.14 -1.53
CA GLY A 14 -1.85 8.20 -1.88
C GLY A 14 -2.63 7.80 -3.13
N VAL A 15 -3.96 7.82 -3.07
CA VAL A 15 -4.84 7.36 -4.13
C VAL A 15 -5.99 8.33 -4.30
N GLU A 16 -6.33 8.67 -5.55
CA GLU A 16 -7.49 9.51 -5.84
C GLU A 16 -8.79 8.76 -5.49
N MET A 17 -9.36 9.15 -4.34
CA MET A 17 -10.62 8.62 -3.81
C MET A 17 -11.65 9.76 -3.74
N PRO A 18 -12.28 10.16 -4.85
CA PRO A 18 -13.21 11.30 -4.87
C PRO A 18 -14.55 11.02 -4.17
N CYS A 19 -14.81 9.78 -3.76
CA CYS A 19 -16.07 9.37 -3.14
C CYS A 19 -15.85 8.23 -2.14
N SER A 20 -16.69 8.15 -1.10
CA SER A 20 -16.68 7.09 -0.09
C SER A 20 -16.77 5.68 -0.67
N GLY A 21 -17.44 5.53 -1.83
CA GLY A 21 -17.47 4.26 -2.56
C GLY A 21 -16.10 3.81 -3.08
N CYS A 22 -15.21 4.74 -3.42
CA CYS A 22 -13.84 4.44 -3.86
C CYS A 22 -12.98 3.92 -2.69
N ALA A 23 -13.12 4.54 -1.51
CA ALA A 23 -12.45 4.09 -0.30
C ALA A 23 -12.88 2.65 0.07
N GLY A 24 -14.18 2.36 0.02
CA GLY A 24 -14.70 1.02 0.29
C GLY A 24 -14.18 -0.07 -0.67
N ALA A 25 -13.95 0.28 -1.94
CA ALA A 25 -13.37 -0.65 -2.92
C ALA A 25 -11.90 -1.00 -2.56
N ILE A 26 -11.12 -0.01 -2.15
CA ILE A 26 -9.72 -0.19 -1.74
C ILE A 26 -9.66 -1.03 -0.46
N THR A 27 -10.46 -0.69 0.55
CA THR A 27 -10.60 -1.47 1.79
C THR A 27 -10.92 -2.95 1.51
N ARG A 28 -11.84 -3.21 0.56
CA ARG A 28 -12.20 -4.58 0.18
C ARG A 28 -11.07 -5.37 -0.47
N VAL A 29 -10.23 -4.75 -1.31
CA VAL A 29 -9.10 -5.46 -1.93
C VAL A 29 -7.92 -5.62 -0.98
N LEU A 30 -7.69 -4.64 -0.11
CA LEU A 30 -6.66 -4.73 0.93
C LEU A 30 -7.01 -5.83 1.93
N GLY A 31 -8.27 -5.94 2.36
CA GLY A 31 -8.71 -7.02 3.24
C GLY A 31 -8.63 -8.43 2.61
N LYS A 32 -8.37 -8.55 1.31
CA LYS A 32 -8.09 -9.84 0.63
C LYS A 32 -6.60 -10.20 0.61
N LEU A 33 -5.71 -9.26 0.94
CA LEU A 33 -4.29 -9.55 1.06
C LEU A 33 -4.03 -10.32 2.35
N GLU A 34 -3.44 -11.49 2.22
CA GLU A 34 -2.97 -12.29 3.35
C GLU A 34 -1.60 -11.77 3.80
N GLY A 35 -1.36 -11.69 5.11
CA GLY A 35 -0.12 -11.11 5.67
C GLY A 35 -0.21 -9.63 6.07
N LEU A 36 -1.39 -9.02 5.96
CA LEU A 36 -1.65 -7.72 6.57
C LEU A 36 -1.86 -7.87 8.09
N GLU A 37 -1.18 -7.04 8.87
CA GLU A 37 -1.44 -6.89 10.30
C GLU A 37 -2.62 -5.94 10.53
N SER A 38 -2.67 -4.82 9.80
CA SER A 38 -3.72 -3.81 9.89
C SER A 38 -3.73 -2.93 8.65
N PHE A 39 -4.87 -2.31 8.32
CA PHE A 39 -4.93 -1.32 7.26
C PHE A 39 -5.92 -0.21 7.62
N ASN A 40 -5.67 1.00 7.13
CA ASN A 40 -6.48 2.18 7.37
C ASN A 40 -6.58 2.99 6.08
N VAL A 41 -7.79 3.30 5.65
CA VAL A 41 -8.04 4.11 4.44
C VAL A 41 -8.64 5.45 4.88
N SER A 42 -7.87 6.51 4.68
CA SER A 42 -8.28 7.88 4.98
C SER A 42 -8.77 8.57 3.72
N LEU A 43 -10.08 8.80 3.62
CA LEU A 43 -10.67 9.55 2.49
C LEU A 43 -10.31 11.03 2.54
N GLU A 44 -10.24 11.62 3.73
CA GLU A 44 -9.89 13.04 3.94
C GLU A 44 -8.50 13.37 3.41
N ASN A 45 -7.52 12.52 3.73
CA ASN A 45 -6.14 12.67 3.27
C ASN A 45 -5.89 12.01 1.92
N GLN A 46 -6.87 11.26 1.39
CA GLN A 46 -6.71 10.43 0.20
C GLN A 46 -5.52 9.44 0.29
N ILE A 47 -5.27 8.88 1.50
CA ILE A 47 -4.14 8.00 1.79
C ILE A 47 -4.65 6.66 2.32
N ALA A 48 -4.18 5.56 1.73
CA ALA A 48 -4.32 4.21 2.24
C ALA A 48 -3.03 3.80 2.97
N THR A 49 -3.13 3.59 4.27
CA THR A 49 -2.05 3.07 5.12
C THR A 49 -2.25 1.58 5.32
N VAL A 50 -1.21 0.78 5.10
CA VAL A 50 -1.22 -0.66 5.20
C VAL A 50 -0.06 -1.09 6.07
N VAL A 51 -0.33 -1.86 7.11
CA VAL A 51 0.65 -2.43 8.03
C VAL A 51 0.67 -3.93 7.77
N THR A 52 1.83 -4.45 7.45
CA THR A 52 2.07 -5.87 7.23
C THR A 52 2.68 -6.48 8.48
N ARG A 53 2.47 -7.78 8.66
CA ARG A 53 3.04 -8.51 9.79
C ARG A 53 4.47 -8.98 9.49
N ASP A 54 4.74 -9.26 8.22
CA ASP A 54 5.97 -9.84 7.71
C ASP A 54 6.24 -9.32 6.28
N ASP A 55 7.45 -9.58 5.74
CA ASP A 55 7.83 -9.31 4.34
C ASP A 55 7.06 -10.14 3.29
N SER A 56 6.01 -10.88 3.68
CA SER A 56 5.13 -11.62 2.76
C SER A 56 4.39 -10.69 1.79
N VAL A 57 4.11 -9.45 2.21
CA VAL A 57 3.42 -8.45 1.40
C VAL A 57 4.35 -7.26 1.16
N THR A 58 4.78 -7.09 -0.08
CA THR A 58 5.66 -5.99 -0.49
C THR A 58 4.87 -4.77 -0.94
N PHE A 59 5.52 -3.62 -0.96
CA PHE A 59 4.95 -2.37 -1.47
C PHE A 59 4.36 -2.52 -2.89
N ASP A 60 5.05 -3.22 -3.79
CA ASP A 60 4.54 -3.49 -5.16
C ASP A 60 3.24 -4.29 -5.12
N ALA A 61 3.17 -5.34 -4.30
CA ALA A 61 1.97 -6.16 -4.20
C ALA A 61 0.74 -5.33 -3.74
N VAL A 62 0.94 -4.45 -2.75
CA VAL A 62 -0.13 -3.55 -2.27
C VAL A 62 -0.51 -2.55 -3.35
N LEU A 63 0.47 -1.89 -3.97
CA LEU A 63 0.27 -0.89 -5.00
C LEU A 63 -0.46 -1.48 -6.22
N LYS A 64 -0.04 -2.66 -6.68
CA LYS A 64 -0.68 -3.40 -7.78
C LYS A 64 -2.10 -3.82 -7.42
N THR A 65 -2.35 -4.19 -6.16
CA THR A 65 -3.70 -4.50 -5.65
C THR A 65 -4.61 -3.27 -5.68
N ILE A 66 -4.10 -2.11 -5.31
CA ILE A 66 -4.83 -0.84 -5.41
C ILE A 66 -5.05 -0.45 -6.87
N GLN A 67 -4.03 -0.57 -7.74
CA GLN A 67 -4.16 -0.27 -9.17
C GLN A 67 -5.21 -1.15 -9.87
N LYS A 68 -5.38 -2.42 -9.45
CA LYS A 68 -6.46 -3.30 -9.93
C LYS A 68 -7.87 -2.76 -9.67
N THR A 69 -8.04 -1.85 -8.70
CA THR A 69 -9.33 -1.16 -8.48
C THR A 69 -9.60 -0.05 -9.50
N GLY A 70 -8.66 0.21 -10.41
CA GLY A 70 -8.75 1.27 -11.42
C GLY A 70 -8.58 2.67 -10.84
N LYS A 71 -7.95 2.79 -9.66
CA LYS A 71 -7.71 4.07 -8.99
C LYS A 71 -6.33 4.60 -9.31
N LYS A 72 -6.25 5.92 -9.47
CA LYS A 72 -5.00 6.61 -9.77
C LYS A 72 -4.20 6.80 -8.49
N VAL A 73 -3.01 6.24 -8.45
CA VAL A 73 -2.06 6.39 -7.34
C VAL A 73 -1.24 7.66 -7.56
N VAL A 74 -1.18 8.52 -6.56
CA VAL A 74 -0.50 9.84 -6.61
C VAL A 74 0.76 9.89 -5.75
N SER A 75 0.85 9.06 -4.71
CA SER A 75 2.05 8.92 -3.89
C SER A 75 2.21 7.50 -3.36
N GLY A 76 3.45 7.14 -3.03
CA GLY A 76 3.81 5.84 -2.50
C GLY A 76 4.95 5.98 -1.51
N GLU A 77 4.80 5.45 -0.31
CA GLU A 77 5.80 5.47 0.74
C GLU A 77 5.86 4.11 1.43
N ALA A 78 7.06 3.59 1.68
CA ALA A 78 7.30 2.34 2.39
C ALA A 78 8.26 2.59 3.56
N ASN A 79 7.83 2.26 4.78
CA ASN A 79 8.58 2.49 6.02
C ASN A 79 9.13 3.92 6.15
N GLY A 80 8.39 4.92 5.65
CA GLY A 80 8.80 6.32 5.65
C GLY A 80 9.83 6.71 4.58
N LYS A 81 10.14 5.81 3.63
CA LYS A 81 10.85 6.17 2.39
C LYS A 81 9.87 6.38 1.25
N SER A 82 10.01 7.49 0.55
CA SER A 82 9.30 7.78 -0.69
C SER A 82 9.68 6.74 -1.75
N MET A 83 8.70 5.97 -2.22
CA MET A 83 8.85 4.96 -3.26
C MET A 83 8.38 5.54 -4.59
N SER A 84 9.15 5.30 -5.64
CA SER A 84 8.74 5.63 -7.00
C SER A 84 7.53 4.76 -7.36
N ILE A 85 6.39 5.40 -7.61
CA ILE A 85 5.12 4.77 -8.06
C ILE A 85 5.23 4.30 -9.51
N ALA A 86 6.32 4.66 -10.20
CA ALA A 86 6.75 4.00 -11.41
C ALA A 86 7.07 2.55 -11.04
N VAL A 87 6.11 1.67 -11.25
CA VAL A 87 6.33 0.22 -11.30
C VAL A 87 7.30 0.00 -12.48
N GLU A 88 8.59 0.20 -12.24
CA GLU A 88 9.59 -0.48 -13.04
C GLU A 88 9.44 -1.95 -12.67
N PRO A 89 9.07 -2.83 -13.61
CA PRO A 89 9.04 -4.25 -13.33
C PRO A 89 10.48 -4.63 -12.97
N GLU A 90 10.71 -4.93 -11.70
CA GLU A 90 11.95 -5.49 -11.24
C GLU A 90 12.18 -6.76 -12.09
N LYS A 91 13.18 -6.69 -12.97
CA LYS A 91 13.64 -7.83 -13.76
C LYS A 91 13.97 -8.95 -12.77
N THR A 92 13.18 -10.01 -12.80
CA THR A 92 13.66 -11.34 -12.46
C THR A 92 14.80 -11.67 -13.44
N GLU A 93 16.02 -11.80 -12.93
CA GLU A 93 17.13 -12.50 -13.60
C GLU A 93 17.32 -13.87 -12.93
#